data_AF-A0A168L1L5-F1
#
_entry.id   AF-A0A168L1L5-F1
#
_cell.length_a   1.000
_cell.length_b   1.000
_cell.length_c   1.000
_cell.angle_alpha   90.00
_cell.angle_beta   90.00
_cell.angle_gamma   90.00
#
_symmetry.space_group_name_H-M   'P 1'
#
loop_
_entity.id
_entity.type
_entity.pdbx_description
1 polymer ?
#
loop_
_entity_poly.entity_id
_entity_poly.type
_entity_poly.pdbx_seq_one_letter_code
_entity_poly.pdbx_strand_id
1 'polypeptide(L)'
;MALTIKQLNGDASFLLTFEPIETSDVALSTQPFHVLLDPRIATTTTTSSSVVAALQDLPDIDLVLVSSARSDHCHEATLRQLPSTSKTRVLAEPAAARRIRGWRCFDKGTVEALPRWEDCPAPGKEERRVLRIPILPQVFGGEPGEVTLTYIGQKREAHAAIGITYQPPTVSPTAFRRGNRAAAATPNSSSPIPPCPPRLPTPALSFSDAGSSSSSSSSVPGSPASSTVGGSPMLPAMPPPPLTRTGTRNSSGGTRRRRSGRAVQSCATWRSLRTLSPHSLDRGVSVIFAPHGIPYRALQSYATTHLLRQAVLPLTALLHCFDAPAQPWYLGGSSGGMPMGQETASALGAKAWISCHDGEKDVGRGGGGGVVGRLVGKKQRFVADEVQRALDASHAQGMASPGNLLRKSAGHHPTEVLALEAGEEIAMTSEGIWEEETLFADDKGGGGLLGLGLKMGEDEEGRIVTGAPALDWW
;
A
#
# COMPACT_ATOMS: atom_id res chain seq x y z
N MET A 1 12.38 0.86 10.78
CA MET A 1 11.92 -0.23 9.90
C MET A 1 11.82 0.21 8.47
N ALA A 2 12.35 -0.61 7.56
CA ALA A 2 12.22 -0.38 6.13
C ALA A 2 11.25 -1.39 5.52
N LEU A 3 10.37 -0.86 4.68
CA LEU A 3 9.43 -1.57 3.85
C LEU A 3 9.83 -1.29 2.41
N THR A 4 10.21 -2.32 1.68
CA THR A 4 10.42 -2.24 0.23
C THR A 4 9.20 -2.83 -0.47
N ILE A 5 8.63 -2.09 -1.42
CA ILE A 5 7.49 -2.49 -2.22
C ILE A 5 7.95 -2.55 -3.67
N LYS A 6 7.93 -3.75 -4.25
CA LYS A 6 8.30 -3.99 -5.64
C LYS A 6 7.09 -4.43 -6.45
N GLN A 7 6.81 -3.75 -7.55
CA GLN A 7 5.76 -4.15 -8.47
C GLN A 7 6.30 -5.24 -9.40
N LEU A 8 5.69 -6.42 -9.40
CA LEU A 8 6.18 -7.55 -10.20
C LEU A 8 5.62 -7.51 -11.63
N ASN A 9 4.36 -7.14 -11.75
CA ASN A 9 3.62 -7.06 -13.00
C ASN A 9 2.67 -5.85 -13.02
N GLY A 10 1.95 -5.62 -14.11
CA GLY A 10 0.94 -4.55 -14.22
C GLY A 10 -0.42 -4.84 -13.57
N ASP A 11 -0.59 -5.97 -12.87
CA ASP A 11 -1.89 -6.53 -12.45
C ASP A 11 -1.94 -6.73 -10.92
N ALA A 12 -1.71 -5.66 -10.16
CA ALA A 12 -1.76 -5.64 -8.69
C ALA A 12 -0.86 -6.66 -7.96
N SER A 13 0.16 -7.23 -8.62
CA SER A 13 1.12 -8.14 -7.97
C SER A 13 2.31 -7.39 -7.42
N PHE A 14 2.52 -7.52 -6.12
CA PHE A 14 3.61 -6.84 -5.40
C PHE A 14 4.39 -7.82 -4.54
N LEU A 15 5.69 -7.59 -4.44
CA LEU A 15 6.53 -8.17 -3.40
C LEU A 15 6.77 -7.11 -2.33
N LEU A 16 6.36 -7.40 -1.10
CA LEU A 16 6.69 -6.61 0.06
C LEU A 16 7.86 -7.27 0.78
N THR A 17 8.89 -6.49 1.06
CA THR A 17 10.04 -6.91 1.87
C THR A 17 10.08 -6.06 3.13
N PHE A 18 9.97 -6.72 4.28
CA PHE A 18 10.10 -6.06 5.58
C PHE A 18 11.47 -6.35 6.16
N GLU A 19 12.26 -5.30 6.37
CA GLU A 19 13.62 -5.40 6.87
C GLU A 19 13.82 -4.48 8.09
N PRO A 20 14.47 -5.00 9.15
CA PRO A 20 14.97 -4.19 10.25
C PRO A 20 15.95 -3.12 9.76
N ILE A 21 15.83 -1.90 10.29
CA ILE A 21 16.87 -0.89 10.08
C ILE A 21 17.91 -1.10 11.17
N GLU A 22 19.08 -1.60 10.79
CA GLU A 22 20.15 -1.93 11.72
C GLU A 22 21.20 -0.83 11.73
N THR A 23 21.40 -0.18 12.88
CA THR A 23 22.37 0.93 13.02
C THR A 23 23.78 0.49 13.36
N SER A 24 24.05 -0.81 13.51
CA SER A 24 25.32 -1.34 14.00
C SER A 24 26.03 -2.22 12.97
N ASP A 25 27.32 -1.98 12.75
CA ASP A 25 28.19 -2.78 11.88
C ASP A 25 28.35 -4.26 12.33
N VAL A 26 27.87 -4.60 13.53
CA VAL A 26 27.87 -5.97 14.10
C VAL A 26 26.59 -6.75 13.72
N ALA A 27 25.82 -6.21 12.78
CA ALA A 27 24.62 -6.75 12.17
C ALA A 27 24.77 -8.21 11.69
N LEU A 28 24.42 -9.16 12.56
CA LEU A 28 24.23 -10.55 12.18
C LEU A 28 22.93 -10.63 11.35
N SER A 29 23.08 -11.03 10.08
CA SER A 29 22.08 -11.07 9.01
C SER A 29 20.66 -11.37 9.48
N THR A 30 19.83 -10.34 9.56
CA THR A 30 18.43 -10.55 9.88
C THR A 30 17.71 -10.86 8.58
N GLN A 31 17.08 -12.04 8.52
CA GLN A 31 16.43 -12.46 7.29
C GLN A 31 15.24 -11.55 7.04
N PRO A 32 15.17 -10.85 5.89
CA PRO A 32 14.00 -10.06 5.55
C PRO A 32 12.76 -10.96 5.48
N PHE A 33 11.61 -10.41 5.88
CA PHE A 33 10.34 -11.12 5.79
C PHE A 33 9.66 -10.76 4.47
N HIS A 34 9.45 -11.75 3.61
CA HIS A 34 8.92 -11.53 2.26
C HIS A 34 7.44 -11.91 2.17
N VAL A 35 6.62 -10.97 1.70
CA VAL A 35 5.19 -11.15 1.46
C VAL A 35 4.86 -10.90 0.00
N LEU A 36 4.35 -11.92 -0.68
CA LEU A 36 3.95 -11.87 -2.07
C LEU A 36 2.44 -11.64 -2.19
N LEU A 37 2.03 -10.52 -2.77
CA LEU A 37 0.63 -10.15 -2.99
C LEU A 37 0.17 -10.54 -4.40
N ASP A 38 -0.98 -11.20 -4.49
CA ASP A 38 -1.68 -11.56 -5.73
C ASP A 38 -0.74 -11.99 -6.86
N PRO A 39 0.06 -13.05 -6.66
CA PRO A 39 1.09 -13.45 -7.62
C PRO A 39 0.49 -13.83 -8.97
N ARG A 40 0.89 -13.11 -10.01
CA ARG A 40 0.51 -13.42 -11.39
C ARG A 40 1.71 -13.26 -12.33
N ILE A 41 2.43 -14.35 -12.53
CA ILE A 41 3.52 -14.39 -13.51
C ILE A 41 2.92 -14.78 -14.86
N ALA A 42 3.15 -13.94 -15.88
CA ALA A 42 2.69 -14.21 -17.24
C ALA A 42 3.48 -15.41 -17.81
N THR A 43 2.79 -16.50 -18.14
CA THR A 43 3.44 -17.75 -18.53
C THR A 43 3.92 -17.79 -19.99
N THR A 44 3.60 -16.83 -20.86
CA THR A 44 3.87 -16.98 -22.30
C THR A 44 4.03 -15.66 -23.09
N THR A 45 5.29 -15.39 -23.49
CA THR A 45 5.79 -14.95 -24.82
C THR A 45 5.20 -13.77 -25.60
N THR A 46 4.08 -13.15 -25.21
CA THR A 46 3.50 -12.08 -26.03
C THR A 46 3.50 -10.75 -25.29
N THR A 47 4.55 -9.98 -25.59
CA THR A 47 4.68 -8.53 -25.46
C THR A 47 4.64 -7.92 -24.05
N SER A 48 5.86 -7.68 -23.56
CA SER A 48 6.30 -6.46 -22.83
C SER A 48 5.65 -6.15 -21.48
N SER A 49 6.21 -6.71 -20.39
CA SER A 49 6.83 -5.93 -19.28
C SER A 49 7.00 -6.74 -17.99
N SER A 50 6.71 -8.05 -17.96
CA SER A 50 6.99 -8.86 -16.76
C SER A 50 8.49 -8.89 -16.50
N VAL A 51 8.93 -8.36 -15.35
CA VAL A 51 10.36 -8.32 -14.97
C VAL A 51 10.82 -9.63 -14.37
N VAL A 52 9.88 -10.42 -13.85
CA VAL A 52 10.13 -11.74 -13.28
C VAL A 52 9.61 -12.79 -14.26
N ALA A 53 10.52 -13.63 -14.76
CA ALA A 53 10.18 -14.70 -15.69
C ALA A 53 9.67 -15.93 -14.94
N ALA A 54 10.24 -16.21 -13.77
CA ALA A 54 9.83 -17.32 -12.92
C ALA A 54 9.78 -16.91 -11.44
N LEU A 55 8.90 -17.57 -10.69
CA LEU A 55 8.81 -17.38 -9.24
C LEU A 55 10.12 -17.75 -8.51
N GLN A 56 10.99 -18.52 -9.17
CA GLN A 56 12.31 -18.93 -8.69
C GLN A 56 13.34 -17.78 -8.71
N ASP A 57 13.08 -16.71 -9.46
CA ASP A 57 13.94 -15.53 -9.50
C ASP A 57 13.66 -14.58 -8.31
N LEU A 58 12.60 -14.86 -7.54
CA LEU A 58 12.26 -14.10 -6.34
C LEU A 58 13.04 -14.64 -5.12
N PRO A 59 13.27 -13.80 -4.09
CA PRO A 59 13.81 -14.28 -2.83
C PRO A 59 12.88 -15.31 -2.16
N ASP A 60 13.39 -16.01 -1.15
CA ASP A 60 12.60 -16.96 -0.36
C ASP A 60 11.34 -16.29 0.22
N ILE A 61 10.17 -16.72 -0.28
CA ILE A 61 8.88 -16.16 0.11
C ILE A 61 8.38 -16.83 1.39
N ASP A 62 8.19 -16.06 2.45
CA ASP A 62 7.64 -16.56 3.70
C ASP A 62 6.10 -16.65 3.64
N LEU A 63 5.48 -15.72 2.92
CA LEU A 63 4.03 -15.56 2.88
C LEU A 63 3.51 -15.17 1.50
N VAL A 64 2.41 -15.81 1.08
CA VAL A 64 1.64 -15.44 -0.11
C VAL A 64 0.25 -15.01 0.30
N LEU A 65 -0.18 -13.83 -0.13
CA LEU A 65 -1.51 -13.27 0.14
C LEU A 65 -2.33 -13.19 -1.15
N VAL A 66 -3.53 -13.75 -1.13
CA VAL A 66 -4.49 -13.68 -2.25
C VAL A 66 -5.73 -12.91 -1.82
N SER A 67 -5.94 -11.74 -2.41
CA SER A 67 -6.97 -10.77 -2.03
C SER A 67 -8.38 -11.12 -2.49
N SER A 68 -8.52 -11.94 -3.54
CA SER A 68 -9.81 -12.24 -4.17
C SER A 68 -9.81 -13.59 -4.88
N ALA A 69 -10.97 -14.26 -4.93
CA ALA A 69 -11.16 -15.51 -5.69
C ALA A 69 -11.21 -15.33 -7.22
N ARG A 70 -11.22 -14.09 -7.71
CA ARG A 70 -11.22 -13.77 -9.14
C ARG A 70 -9.92 -14.23 -9.79
N SER A 71 -9.99 -14.65 -11.05
CA SER A 71 -8.85 -15.24 -11.76
C SER A 71 -7.69 -14.28 -12.04
N ASP A 72 -7.94 -12.97 -11.97
CA ASP A 72 -6.92 -11.93 -12.08
C ASP A 72 -6.05 -11.79 -10.83
N HIS A 73 -6.54 -12.23 -9.66
CA HIS A 73 -5.81 -12.23 -8.38
C HIS A 73 -5.41 -13.64 -7.92
N CYS A 74 -6.23 -14.64 -8.26
CA CYS A 74 -6.06 -16.04 -7.88
C CYS A 74 -5.63 -16.88 -9.09
N HIS A 75 -4.36 -16.74 -9.49
CA HIS A 75 -3.82 -17.40 -10.68
C HIS A 75 -3.22 -18.78 -10.35
N GLU A 76 -3.94 -19.85 -10.70
CA GLU A 76 -3.57 -21.23 -10.37
C GLU A 76 -2.20 -21.64 -10.91
N ALA A 77 -1.88 -21.29 -12.17
CA ALA A 77 -0.62 -21.68 -12.78
C ALA A 77 0.59 -21.03 -12.10
N THR A 78 0.46 -19.81 -11.56
CA THR A 78 1.54 -19.16 -10.81
C THR A 78 1.67 -19.76 -9.42
N LEU A 79 0.55 -19.98 -8.73
CA LEU A 79 0.56 -20.56 -7.39
C LEU A 79 1.09 -22.01 -7.39
N ARG A 80 0.90 -22.78 -8.46
CA ARG A 80 1.50 -24.12 -8.63
C ARG A 80 3.02 -24.11 -8.81
N GLN A 81 3.63 -22.96 -9.14
CA GLN A 81 5.09 -22.83 -9.21
C GLN A 81 5.72 -22.59 -7.84
N LEU A 82 4.92 -22.24 -6.83
CA LEU A 82 5.42 -22.13 -5.46
C LEU A 82 6.00 -23.48 -5.05
N PRO A 83 7.18 -23.49 -4.42
CA PRO A 83 7.71 -24.70 -3.82
C PRO A 83 6.63 -25.30 -2.90
N SER A 84 6.34 -26.58 -3.05
CA SER A 84 5.52 -27.30 -2.07
C SER A 84 6.24 -27.47 -0.72
N THR A 85 7.46 -26.94 -0.60
CA THR A 85 8.28 -27.03 0.61
C THR A 85 7.67 -26.23 1.74
N SER A 86 7.85 -26.72 2.96
CA SER A 86 7.02 -26.40 4.13
C SER A 86 7.08 -24.96 4.67
N LYS A 87 7.92 -24.07 4.11
CA LYS A 87 8.14 -22.73 4.69
C LYS A 87 7.06 -21.71 4.28
N THR A 88 6.65 -21.71 3.01
CA THR A 88 5.74 -20.67 2.49
C THR A 88 4.30 -20.93 2.89
N ARG A 89 3.66 -19.99 3.59
CA ARG A 89 2.23 -20.05 3.91
C ARG A 89 1.42 -19.31 2.85
N VAL A 90 0.27 -19.85 2.46
CA VAL A 90 -0.67 -19.21 1.54
C VAL A 90 -1.89 -18.78 2.33
N LEU A 91 -2.11 -17.48 2.48
CA LEU A 91 -3.30 -16.93 3.11
C LEU A 91 -4.16 -16.24 2.07
N ALA A 92 -5.46 -16.46 2.13
CA ALA A 92 -6.34 -15.94 1.11
C ALA A 92 -7.69 -15.49 1.66
N GLU A 93 -8.36 -14.60 0.92
CA GLU A 93 -9.79 -14.30 1.08
C GLU A 93 -10.60 -15.62 1.15
N PRO A 94 -11.62 -15.75 2.02
CA PRO A 94 -12.23 -17.05 2.29
C PRO A 94 -12.74 -17.82 1.07
N ALA A 95 -13.24 -17.14 0.03
CA ALA A 95 -13.61 -17.81 -1.22
C ALA A 95 -12.39 -18.27 -2.03
N ALA A 96 -11.34 -17.44 -2.11
CA ALA A 96 -10.08 -17.80 -2.74
C ALA A 96 -9.41 -18.99 -2.04
N ALA A 97 -9.36 -19.00 -0.70
CA ALA A 97 -8.81 -20.11 0.08
C ALA A 97 -9.52 -21.43 -0.22
N ARG A 98 -10.86 -21.44 -0.34
CA ARG A 98 -11.62 -22.63 -0.75
C ARG A 98 -11.25 -23.09 -2.16
N ARG A 99 -11.12 -22.15 -3.10
CA ARG A 99 -10.72 -22.43 -4.49
C ARG A 99 -9.32 -23.06 -4.54
N ILE A 100 -8.34 -22.45 -3.89
CA ILE A 100 -6.94 -22.90 -3.87
C ILE A 100 -6.82 -24.30 -3.26
N ARG A 101 -7.52 -24.58 -2.14
CA ARG A 101 -7.56 -25.94 -1.56
C ARG A 101 -8.16 -26.98 -2.51
N GLY A 102 -9.09 -26.57 -3.37
CA GLY A 102 -9.70 -27.41 -4.38
C GLY A 102 -8.72 -27.91 -5.45
N TRP A 103 -7.61 -27.20 -5.67
CA TRP A 103 -6.58 -27.59 -6.64
C TRP A 103 -5.74 -28.78 -6.20
N ARG A 104 -5.73 -29.10 -4.89
CA ARG A 104 -5.03 -30.27 -4.31
C ARG A 104 -3.53 -30.33 -4.61
N CYS A 105 -2.89 -29.18 -4.86
CA CYS A 105 -1.45 -29.05 -5.06
C CYS A 105 -0.70 -28.57 -3.81
N PHE A 106 -1.42 -28.28 -2.72
CA PHE A 106 -0.86 -27.82 -1.44
C PHE A 106 -1.23 -28.80 -0.32
N ASP A 107 -0.36 -28.88 0.69
CA ASP A 107 -0.61 -29.69 1.88
C ASP A 107 -1.79 -29.14 2.71
N LYS A 108 -2.41 -30.04 3.48
CA LYS A 108 -3.51 -29.72 4.40
C LYS A 108 -2.98 -28.89 5.57
N GLY A 109 -2.81 -27.59 5.36
CA GLY A 109 -2.32 -26.66 6.37
C GLY A 109 -1.60 -25.46 5.76
N THR A 110 -1.02 -25.62 4.57
CA THR A 110 -0.33 -24.54 3.86
C THR A 110 -1.27 -23.41 3.46
N VAL A 111 -2.53 -23.75 3.13
CA VAL A 111 -3.54 -22.80 2.65
C VAL A 111 -4.55 -22.48 3.74
N GLU A 112 -4.51 -21.25 4.26
CA GLU A 112 -5.40 -20.75 5.30
C GLU A 112 -6.29 -19.61 4.78
N ALA A 113 -7.47 -19.45 5.39
CA ALA A 113 -8.33 -18.32 5.10
C ALA A 113 -7.95 -17.17 6.04
N LEU A 114 -7.81 -15.96 5.50
CA LEU A 114 -7.57 -14.79 6.32
C LEU A 114 -8.74 -14.56 7.28
N PRO A 115 -8.46 -14.22 8.56
CA PRO A 115 -9.51 -13.85 9.48
C PRO A 115 -10.18 -12.58 9.01
N ARG A 116 -11.51 -12.55 9.12
CA ARG A 116 -12.30 -11.40 8.73
C ARG A 116 -12.34 -10.39 9.86
N TRP A 117 -12.10 -9.13 9.53
CA TRP A 117 -12.34 -8.01 10.42
C TRP A 117 -13.84 -7.81 10.62
N GLU A 118 -14.26 -7.78 11.88
CA GLU A 118 -15.63 -7.51 12.29
C GLU A 118 -15.60 -6.24 13.16
N ASP A 119 -16.66 -5.44 13.16
CA ASP A 119 -16.69 -4.23 13.98
C ASP A 119 -17.02 -4.58 15.43
N CYS A 120 -18.12 -5.31 15.66
CA CYS A 120 -18.59 -5.74 16.98
C CYS A 120 -18.40 -7.25 17.15
N PRO A 121 -17.37 -7.73 17.87
CA PRO A 121 -17.14 -9.15 17.98
C PRO A 121 -18.14 -9.67 18.99
N ALA A 122 -18.60 -10.90 18.80
CA ALA A 122 -19.13 -11.61 19.94
C ALA A 122 -18.03 -11.66 21.04
N PRO A 123 -18.36 -11.44 22.32
CA PRO A 123 -17.39 -11.51 23.40
C PRO A 123 -16.62 -12.84 23.34
N GLY A 124 -15.29 -12.77 23.45
CA GLY A 124 -14.39 -13.93 23.35
C GLY A 124 -13.93 -14.30 21.93
N LYS A 125 -14.30 -13.53 20.88
CA LYS A 125 -13.80 -13.72 19.50
C LYS A 125 -12.81 -12.66 19.03
N GLU A 126 -12.34 -11.79 19.91
CA GLU A 126 -11.44 -10.69 19.55
C GLU A 126 -10.13 -11.18 18.93
N GLU A 127 -9.54 -12.25 19.48
CA GLU A 127 -8.28 -12.83 18.98
C GLU A 127 -8.40 -13.43 17.58
N ARG A 128 -9.63 -13.75 17.12
CA ARG A 128 -9.86 -14.35 15.80
C ARG A 128 -9.96 -13.34 14.66
N ARG A 129 -9.84 -12.05 14.94
CA ARG A 129 -9.93 -10.98 13.93
C ARG A 129 -8.66 -10.77 13.16
N VAL A 130 -7.53 -11.13 13.76
CA VAL A 130 -6.21 -10.82 13.24
C VAL A 130 -5.34 -12.05 13.39
N LEU A 131 -4.75 -12.47 12.28
CA LEU A 131 -3.74 -13.52 12.29
C LEU A 131 -2.41 -12.88 12.70
N ARG A 132 -1.77 -13.46 13.71
CA ARG A 132 -0.47 -13.01 14.23
C ARG A 132 0.58 -14.05 13.88
N ILE A 133 1.61 -13.62 13.17
CA ILE A 133 2.75 -14.46 12.79
C ILE A 133 3.97 -13.92 13.56
N PRO A 134 4.49 -14.67 14.54
CA PRO A 134 5.68 -14.24 15.26
C PRO A 134 6.90 -14.28 14.34
N ILE A 135 7.75 -13.26 14.45
CA ILE A 135 9.05 -13.19 13.79
C ILE A 135 10.10 -13.48 14.86
N LEU A 136 10.97 -14.44 14.60
CA LEU A 136 11.95 -14.87 15.58
C LEU A 136 12.88 -13.71 15.98
N PRO A 137 13.19 -13.55 17.28
CA PRO A 137 14.16 -12.57 17.73
C PRO A 137 15.55 -12.98 17.25
N GLN A 138 16.37 -11.97 17.01
CA GLN A 138 17.71 -12.14 16.41
C GLN A 138 18.77 -12.38 17.48
N VAL A 139 18.54 -11.79 18.66
CA VAL A 139 19.41 -11.91 19.83
C VAL A 139 18.74 -12.80 20.86
N PHE A 140 19.55 -13.59 21.56
CA PHE A 140 19.06 -14.37 22.69
C PHE A 140 18.48 -13.42 23.75
N GLY A 141 17.21 -13.64 24.12
CA GLY A 141 16.48 -12.76 25.04
C GLY A 141 15.90 -11.48 24.41
N GLY A 142 15.96 -11.33 23.08
CA GLY A 142 15.19 -10.31 22.37
C GLY A 142 13.70 -10.66 22.30
N GLU A 143 12.84 -9.65 22.25
CA GLU A 143 11.41 -9.85 22.01
C GLU A 143 11.17 -10.20 20.53
N PRO A 144 10.31 -11.21 20.25
CA PRO A 144 9.95 -11.54 18.88
C PRO A 144 9.24 -10.36 18.20
N GLY A 145 9.48 -10.22 16.91
CA GLY A 145 8.67 -9.36 16.06
C GLY A 145 7.32 -9.99 15.78
N GLU A 146 6.47 -9.28 15.06
CA GLU A 146 5.12 -9.75 14.73
C GLU A 146 4.65 -9.19 13.40
N VAL A 147 4.15 -10.05 12.52
CA VAL A 147 3.32 -9.65 11.38
C VAL A 147 1.87 -9.90 11.73
N THR A 148 1.01 -8.89 11.58
CA THR A 148 -0.43 -9.04 11.77
C THR A 148 -1.18 -8.85 10.47
N LEU A 149 -2.17 -9.71 10.23
CA LEU A 149 -2.88 -9.81 8.95
C LEU A 149 -4.38 -9.94 9.20
N THR A 150 -5.17 -9.20 8.43
CA THR A 150 -6.63 -9.28 8.49
C THR A 150 -7.26 -9.01 7.13
N TYR A 151 -8.37 -9.70 6.84
CA TYR A 151 -9.20 -9.43 5.69
C TYR A 151 -10.34 -8.47 6.07
N ILE A 152 -10.41 -7.34 5.40
CA ILE A 152 -11.39 -6.29 5.64
C ILE A 152 -12.31 -6.24 4.43
N GLY A 153 -13.47 -6.89 4.53
CA GLY A 153 -14.44 -6.94 3.44
C GLY A 153 -15.86 -6.92 3.97
N GLN A 154 -16.75 -6.24 3.25
CA GLN A 154 -18.18 -6.29 3.54
C GLN A 154 -18.82 -7.50 2.85
N LYS A 155 -19.91 -8.04 3.43
CA LYS A 155 -20.51 -9.31 2.96
C LYS A 155 -21.13 -9.19 1.56
N ARG A 156 -21.36 -7.97 1.09
CA ARG A 156 -22.08 -7.66 -0.15
C ARG A 156 -21.36 -6.67 -1.06
N GLU A 157 -20.21 -6.14 -0.66
CA GLU A 157 -19.49 -5.15 -1.46
C GLU A 157 -18.30 -5.83 -2.13
N ALA A 158 -18.02 -5.44 -3.37
CA ALA A 158 -16.82 -5.87 -4.10
C ALA A 158 -15.53 -5.22 -3.56
N HIS A 159 -15.67 -4.30 -2.59
CA HIS A 159 -14.57 -3.60 -1.94
C HIS A 159 -14.07 -4.42 -0.77
N ALA A 160 -12.90 -5.01 -0.97
CA ALA A 160 -12.18 -5.74 0.04
C ALA A 160 -10.74 -5.23 0.10
N ALA A 161 -10.16 -5.31 1.28
CA ALA A 161 -8.78 -4.99 1.53
C ALA A 161 -8.13 -6.01 2.47
N ILE A 162 -6.82 -6.07 2.44
CA ILE A 162 -6.01 -6.77 3.43
C ILE A 162 -5.27 -5.71 4.26
N GLY A 163 -5.47 -5.75 5.57
CA GLY A 163 -4.69 -4.97 6.51
C GLY A 163 -3.45 -5.76 6.92
N ILE A 164 -2.27 -5.15 6.79
CA ILE A 164 -0.99 -5.73 7.14
C ILE A 164 -0.30 -4.77 8.11
N THR A 165 0.20 -5.28 9.23
CA THR A 165 1.14 -4.54 10.07
C THR A 165 2.38 -5.38 10.33
N TYR A 166 3.52 -4.73 10.42
CA TYR A 166 4.78 -5.38 10.74
C TYR A 166 5.41 -4.63 11.93
N GLN A 167 5.68 -5.38 12.99
CA GLN A 167 6.48 -4.96 14.11
C GLN A 167 7.79 -5.75 14.11
N PRO A 168 8.95 -5.09 14.14
CA PRO A 168 10.23 -5.77 14.12
C PRO A 168 10.54 -6.49 15.43
N PRO A 169 11.39 -7.52 15.38
CA PRO A 169 12.03 -8.04 16.58
C PRO A 169 12.90 -6.95 17.22
N THR A 170 12.95 -6.91 18.56
CA THR A 170 13.78 -5.93 19.26
C THR A 170 15.23 -6.40 19.29
N VAL A 171 16.15 -5.50 18.93
CA VAL A 171 17.60 -5.78 18.93
C VAL A 171 18.25 -5.69 20.31
N SER A 172 17.59 -5.04 21.27
CA SER A 172 18.10 -4.89 22.64
C SER A 172 17.33 -5.78 23.62
N PRO A 173 17.99 -6.61 24.44
CA PRO A 173 17.33 -7.34 25.51
C PRO A 173 16.70 -6.31 26.45
N THR A 174 15.37 -6.28 26.48
CA THR A 174 14.61 -5.31 27.27
C THR A 174 14.64 -5.71 28.73
N ALA A 175 15.77 -5.51 29.40
CA ALA A 175 15.92 -5.82 30.83
C ALA A 175 14.94 -5.03 31.73
N PHE A 176 14.25 -3.99 31.22
CA PHE A 176 13.44 -3.08 32.06
C PHE A 176 12.09 -2.59 31.50
N ARG A 177 11.53 -3.11 30.38
CA ARG A 177 10.15 -2.74 29.97
C ARG A 177 9.07 -3.53 30.72
N ARG A 178 9.22 -3.69 32.04
CA ARG A 178 8.17 -4.24 32.92
C ARG A 178 7.17 -3.11 33.25
N GLY A 179 6.41 -2.67 32.25
CA GLY A 179 5.38 -1.65 32.43
C GLY A 179 4.42 -1.59 31.23
N ASN A 180 3.20 -2.09 31.42
CA ASN A 180 1.99 -1.84 30.62
C ASN A 180 1.58 -2.82 29.49
N ARG A 181 2.21 -3.99 29.32
CA ARG A 181 1.64 -5.09 28.50
C ARG A 181 1.21 -6.31 29.32
N ALA A 182 0.73 -6.10 30.55
CA ALA A 182 0.14 -7.18 31.34
C ALA A 182 -1.20 -7.61 30.73
N ALA A 183 -1.21 -8.85 30.23
CA ALA A 183 -2.40 -9.60 29.89
C ALA A 183 -3.34 -9.69 31.09
N ALA A 184 -4.62 -9.45 30.83
CA ALA A 184 -5.70 -9.79 31.74
C ALA A 184 -5.80 -11.31 31.86
N ALA A 185 -5.35 -11.87 32.99
CA ALA A 185 -5.76 -13.19 33.44
C ALA A 185 -5.64 -13.29 34.97
N THR A 186 -6.73 -13.76 35.58
CA THR A 186 -6.99 -14.13 36.99
C THR A 186 -7.41 -13.02 37.98
N PRO A 187 -8.55 -13.23 38.69
CA PRO A 187 -9.02 -12.36 39.77
C PRO A 187 -8.46 -12.83 41.12
N ASN A 188 -8.50 -11.94 42.11
CA ASN A 188 -8.22 -12.14 43.54
C ASN A 188 -6.84 -11.63 44.00
N SER A 189 -6.70 -10.31 44.15
CA SER A 189 -6.26 -9.76 45.44
C SER A 189 -6.69 -8.30 45.55
N SER A 190 -7.28 -7.96 46.69
CA SER A 190 -7.68 -6.61 47.07
C SER A 190 -6.44 -5.76 47.35
N SER A 191 -6.11 -4.85 46.43
CA SER A 191 -5.15 -3.77 46.65
C SER A 191 -5.82 -2.41 46.37
N PRO A 192 -5.47 -1.35 47.12
CA PRO A 192 -6.16 -0.07 47.08
C PRO A 192 -5.96 0.66 45.75
N ILE A 193 -7.06 1.17 45.23
CA ILE A 193 -7.21 1.87 43.95
C ILE A 193 -6.42 3.20 43.99
N PRO A 194 -5.44 3.45 43.10
CA PRO A 194 -4.89 4.79 42.93
C PRO A 194 -5.92 5.69 42.22
N PRO A 195 -5.98 7.00 42.55
CA PRO A 195 -6.95 7.92 41.98
C PRO A 195 -6.78 8.03 40.46
N CYS A 196 -7.92 7.94 39.77
CA CYS A 196 -8.03 8.07 38.32
C CYS A 196 -7.42 9.41 37.86
N PRO A 197 -6.51 9.43 36.87
CA PRO A 197 -6.09 10.69 36.28
C PRO A 197 -7.28 11.39 35.59
N PRO A 198 -7.31 12.74 35.57
CA PRO A 198 -8.39 13.50 34.97
C PRO A 198 -8.55 13.12 33.49
N ARG A 199 -9.79 12.84 33.11
CA ARG A 199 -10.17 12.55 31.73
C ARG A 199 -9.75 13.71 30.82
N LEU A 200 -8.85 13.44 29.89
CA LEU A 200 -8.63 14.33 28.75
C LEU A 200 -9.93 14.44 27.94
N PRO A 201 -10.30 15.65 27.47
CA PRO A 201 -11.50 15.84 26.68
C PRO A 201 -11.40 15.05 25.38
N THR A 202 -12.31 14.10 25.21
CA THR A 202 -12.51 13.38 23.95
C THR A 202 -13.04 14.38 22.93
N PRO A 203 -12.37 14.64 21.78
CA PRO A 203 -12.98 15.43 20.73
C PRO A 203 -14.19 14.67 20.19
N ALA A 204 -15.39 15.21 20.42
CA ALA A 204 -16.60 14.70 19.84
C ALA A 204 -16.52 14.89 18.31
N LEU A 205 -16.26 13.80 17.58
CA LEU A 205 -16.45 13.77 16.13
C LEU A 205 -17.97 13.76 15.87
N SER A 206 -18.55 14.96 15.79
CA SER A 206 -19.93 15.14 15.35
C SER A 206 -19.99 14.98 13.83
N PHE A 207 -20.29 13.77 13.36
CA PHE A 207 -20.73 13.57 11.98
C PHE A 207 -22.22 13.91 11.94
N SER A 208 -22.56 15.03 11.34
CA SER A 208 -23.96 15.38 11.08
C SER A 208 -24.52 14.42 10.05
N ASP A 209 -25.36 13.47 10.49
CA ASP A 209 -26.27 12.73 9.64
C ASP A 209 -27.22 13.74 8.97
N ALA A 210 -26.98 14.04 7.70
CA ALA A 210 -27.95 14.73 6.86
C ALA A 210 -29.10 13.76 6.56
N GLY A 211 -30.05 13.70 7.49
CA GLY A 211 -31.29 12.94 7.35
C GLY A 211 -32.16 13.50 6.22
N SER A 212 -32.24 12.75 5.13
CA SER A 212 -33.27 12.89 4.10
C SER A 212 -34.61 12.41 4.66
N SER A 213 -35.36 13.37 5.24
CA SER A 213 -36.76 13.18 5.57
C SER A 213 -37.63 13.49 4.35
N SER A 214 -38.01 12.46 3.59
CA SER A 214 -39.15 12.54 2.67
C SER A 214 -40.40 12.00 3.38
N SER A 215 -41.29 12.94 3.68
CA SER A 215 -42.62 12.73 4.23
C SER A 215 -43.50 11.97 3.23
N SER A 216 -43.98 10.80 3.64
CA SER A 216 -45.08 10.09 3.00
C SER A 216 -46.40 10.75 3.42
N SER A 217 -46.97 11.54 2.52
CA SER A 217 -48.37 11.98 2.63
C SER A 217 -49.20 11.23 1.60
N SER A 218 -49.99 10.31 2.13
CA SER A 218 -51.08 9.61 1.44
C SER A 218 -52.21 10.59 1.11
N SER A 219 -52.52 10.75 -0.16
CA SER A 219 -53.85 11.21 -0.59
C SER A 219 -54.21 10.61 -1.94
N VAL A 220 -55.37 9.94 -1.96
CA VAL A 220 -56.07 9.38 -3.12
C VAL A 220 -56.96 10.50 -3.69
N PRO A 221 -57.02 10.67 -5.02
CA PRO A 221 -58.29 10.48 -5.73
C PRO A 221 -58.07 9.77 -7.07
N GLY A 222 -58.88 8.79 -7.49
CA GLY A 222 -60.22 9.03 -8.04
C GLY A 222 -60.15 8.97 -9.57
N SER A 223 -60.51 7.82 -10.16
CA SER A 223 -60.68 7.66 -11.61
C SER A 223 -61.84 8.52 -12.12
N PRO A 224 -61.78 8.98 -13.39
CA PRO A 224 -62.83 8.56 -14.32
C PRO A 224 -62.30 8.24 -15.74
N ALA A 225 -63.23 7.77 -16.55
CA ALA A 225 -63.04 6.95 -17.73
C ALA A 225 -62.78 7.71 -19.05
N SER A 226 -62.19 6.95 -19.99
CA SER A 226 -62.42 6.90 -21.45
C SER A 226 -62.81 8.16 -22.25
N SER A 227 -61.95 8.52 -23.22
CA SER A 227 -62.29 8.68 -24.66
C SER A 227 -61.05 9.11 -25.44
N THR A 228 -60.55 8.32 -26.39
CA THR A 228 -60.76 8.42 -27.84
C THR A 228 -60.03 9.58 -28.53
N VAL A 229 -59.31 9.23 -29.61
CA VAL A 229 -58.84 10.06 -30.74
C VAL A 229 -57.54 10.86 -30.56
N GLY A 230 -56.58 10.61 -31.45
CA GLY A 230 -55.85 11.70 -32.11
C GLY A 230 -54.33 11.63 -32.09
N GLY A 231 -53.76 11.19 -33.23
CA GLY A 231 -52.66 11.90 -33.90
C GLY A 231 -51.26 11.79 -33.32
N SER A 232 -50.43 10.96 -33.95
CA SER A 232 -48.97 11.05 -33.88
C SER A 232 -48.48 12.34 -34.57
N PRO A 233 -47.70 13.22 -33.91
CA PRO A 233 -46.89 14.20 -34.63
C PRO A 233 -45.54 13.58 -34.99
N MET A 234 -45.30 13.43 -36.30
CA MET A 234 -43.99 13.19 -36.87
C MET A 234 -43.04 14.34 -36.52
N LEU A 235 -41.88 14.01 -35.95
CA LEU A 235 -40.78 14.96 -35.82
C LEU A 235 -40.03 15.08 -37.16
N PRO A 236 -39.60 16.30 -37.57
CA PRO A 236 -38.88 16.50 -38.81
C PRO A 236 -37.45 15.96 -38.73
N ALA A 237 -37.05 15.27 -39.80
CA ALA A 237 -35.71 14.74 -40.00
C ALA A 237 -34.67 15.88 -40.09
N MET A 238 -33.59 15.78 -39.32
CA MET A 238 -32.43 16.65 -39.43
C MET A 238 -31.57 16.28 -40.67
N PRO A 239 -30.99 17.27 -41.37
CA PRO A 239 -30.06 17.02 -42.46
C PRO A 239 -28.67 16.54 -41.96
N PRO A 240 -27.96 15.69 -42.72
CA PRO A 240 -26.61 15.25 -42.38
C PRO A 240 -25.57 16.38 -42.58
N PRO A 241 -24.52 16.47 -41.75
CA PRO A 241 -23.43 17.42 -41.94
C PRO A 241 -22.52 17.00 -43.12
N PRO A 242 -21.89 17.96 -43.82
CA PRO A 242 -21.04 17.69 -44.96
C PRO A 242 -19.70 17.06 -44.55
N LEU A 243 -19.29 16.08 -45.35
CA LEU A 243 -17.97 15.45 -45.33
C LEU A 243 -16.88 16.48 -45.68
N THR A 244 -15.99 16.79 -44.74
CA THR A 244 -14.74 17.50 -45.03
C THR A 244 -13.56 16.54 -45.12
N ARG A 245 -12.82 16.76 -46.20
CA ARG A 245 -11.67 16.02 -46.73
C ARG A 245 -10.43 16.20 -45.85
N THR A 246 -9.69 15.10 -45.70
CA THR A 246 -8.23 14.97 -45.76
C THR A 246 -7.37 16.20 -45.38
N GLY A 247 -6.69 16.08 -44.24
CA GLY A 247 -5.52 16.88 -43.90
C GLY A 247 -4.55 16.06 -43.07
N THR A 248 -3.78 15.21 -43.73
CA THR A 248 -2.56 14.59 -43.19
C THR A 248 -1.57 15.69 -42.82
N ARG A 249 -1.26 15.84 -41.54
CA ARG A 249 -0.14 16.69 -41.11
C ARG A 249 0.67 15.97 -40.04
N ASN A 250 1.72 15.32 -40.52
CA ASN A 250 2.87 14.90 -39.73
C ASN A 250 3.38 16.09 -38.93
N SER A 251 3.40 15.95 -37.60
CA SER A 251 4.21 16.77 -36.71
C SER A 251 5.18 15.85 -35.97
N SER A 252 6.39 15.84 -36.52
CA SER A 252 7.61 15.32 -35.97
C SER A 252 8.06 16.10 -34.73
N GLY A 253 8.64 15.39 -33.76
CA GLY A 253 9.81 15.89 -33.03
C GLY A 253 9.55 16.58 -31.69
N GLY A 254 9.01 15.84 -30.71
CA GLY A 254 9.19 16.16 -29.29
C GLY A 254 10.10 15.13 -28.65
N THR A 255 11.38 15.45 -28.49
CA THR A 255 12.39 14.62 -27.81
C THR A 255 12.05 14.48 -26.33
N ARG A 256 11.24 13.47 -25.99
CA ARG A 256 11.07 13.01 -24.60
C ARG A 256 12.42 12.51 -24.09
N ARG A 257 12.94 13.21 -23.09
CA ARG A 257 14.14 12.85 -22.33
C ARG A 257 13.86 11.55 -21.58
N ARG A 258 14.08 10.42 -22.25
CA ARG A 258 14.10 9.08 -21.65
C ARG A 258 15.23 9.06 -20.61
N ARG A 259 14.89 8.97 -19.32
CA ARG A 259 15.82 8.47 -18.32
C ARG A 259 16.15 7.03 -18.71
N SER A 260 17.38 6.82 -19.14
CA SER A 260 17.92 5.52 -19.52
C SER A 260 17.78 4.55 -18.35
N GLY A 261 17.16 3.40 -18.62
CA GLY A 261 17.05 2.29 -17.68
C GLY A 261 18.43 1.87 -17.17
N ARG A 262 18.54 1.78 -15.85
CA ARG A 262 19.71 1.26 -15.14
C ARG A 262 19.40 -0.21 -14.85
N ALA A 263 20.29 -1.11 -15.28
CA ALA A 263 20.17 -2.53 -14.99
C ALA A 263 20.25 -2.72 -13.46
N VAL A 264 19.20 -3.32 -12.88
CA VAL A 264 19.08 -3.58 -11.45
C VAL A 264 19.90 -4.84 -11.13
N GLN A 265 21.13 -4.66 -10.68
CA GLN A 265 21.81 -5.68 -9.88
C GLN A 265 21.19 -5.64 -8.48
N SER A 266 20.78 -6.81 -8.00
CA SER A 266 20.33 -7.05 -6.63
C SER A 266 21.45 -6.74 -5.65
N CYS A 267 21.52 -5.50 -5.19
CA CYS A 267 22.44 -5.07 -4.14
C CYS A 267 21.65 -4.92 -2.85
N ALA A 268 22.04 -5.67 -1.82
CA ALA A 268 21.88 -5.25 -0.44
C ALA A 268 22.76 -4.01 -0.24
N THR A 269 22.32 -2.85 -0.75
CA THR A 269 23.05 -1.60 -0.61
C THR A 269 22.85 -1.13 0.82
N TRP A 270 23.96 -1.05 1.57
CA TRP A 270 23.97 -0.55 2.94
C TRP A 270 23.55 0.92 2.91
N ARG A 271 22.30 1.19 3.33
CA ARG A 271 21.69 2.53 3.28
C ARG A 271 22.26 3.39 4.41
N SER A 272 22.61 4.64 4.12
CA SER A 272 23.10 5.57 5.14
C SER A 272 21.98 5.93 6.12
N LEU A 273 22.17 5.61 7.39
CA LEU A 273 21.17 5.73 8.46
C LEU A 273 21.19 7.07 9.18
N ARG A 274 22.06 7.99 8.74
CA ARG A 274 22.41 9.21 9.49
C ARG A 274 21.27 10.24 9.59
N THR A 275 20.24 10.12 8.75
CA THR A 275 19.11 11.06 8.69
C THR A 275 17.85 10.55 9.37
N LEU A 276 17.83 9.30 9.84
CA LEU A 276 16.64 8.74 10.45
C LEU A 276 16.48 9.14 11.91
N SER A 277 15.26 9.50 12.29
CA SER A 277 14.91 9.64 13.69
C SER A 277 15.08 8.30 14.42
N PRO A 278 15.60 8.28 15.67
CA PRO A 278 15.64 7.06 16.49
C PRO A 278 14.27 6.38 16.63
N HIS A 279 13.19 7.14 16.53
CA HIS A 279 11.82 6.65 16.63
C HIS A 279 11.42 5.79 15.42
N SER A 280 12.04 6.01 14.26
CA SER A 280 11.76 5.24 13.04
C SER A 280 12.24 3.78 13.15
N LEU A 281 13.22 3.51 14.02
CA LEU A 281 13.80 2.20 14.23
C LEU A 281 12.82 1.28 14.96
N ASP A 282 12.19 1.76 16.03
CA ASP A 282 11.28 0.95 16.86
C ASP A 282 9.83 0.95 16.35
N ARG A 283 9.48 1.87 15.44
CA ARG A 283 8.10 2.03 14.98
C ARG A 283 7.80 1.05 13.84
N GLY A 284 6.74 0.26 14.05
CA GLY A 284 6.21 -0.65 13.05
C GLY A 284 5.68 0.07 11.81
N VAL A 285 5.48 -0.70 10.75
CA VAL A 285 4.90 -0.22 9.49
C VAL A 285 3.53 -0.84 9.27
N SER A 286 2.68 -0.16 8.51
CA SER A 286 1.34 -0.64 8.17
C SER A 286 1.02 -0.44 6.70
N VAL A 287 0.47 -1.47 6.08
CA VAL A 287 0.07 -1.48 4.68
C VAL A 287 -1.42 -1.84 4.60
N ILE A 288 -2.15 -1.13 3.75
CA ILE A 288 -3.49 -1.55 3.33
C ILE A 288 -3.42 -1.89 1.84
N PHE A 289 -3.74 -3.13 1.51
CA PHE A 289 -3.81 -3.60 0.13
C PHE A 289 -5.27 -3.74 -0.30
N ALA A 290 -5.71 -2.86 -1.20
CA ALA A 290 -7.09 -2.75 -1.68
C ALA A 290 -7.11 -2.59 -3.22
N PRO A 291 -6.81 -3.65 -3.98
CA PRO A 291 -6.63 -3.56 -5.43
C PRO A 291 -7.91 -3.18 -6.21
N HIS A 292 -9.08 -3.28 -5.58
CA HIS A 292 -10.37 -2.86 -6.14
C HIS A 292 -10.98 -1.64 -5.44
N GLY A 293 -10.18 -1.01 -4.59
CA GLY A 293 -10.56 0.10 -3.75
C GLY A 293 -11.39 -0.29 -2.53
N ILE A 294 -11.28 0.54 -1.48
CA ILE A 294 -12.02 0.41 -0.23
C ILE A 294 -12.29 1.80 0.37
N PRO A 295 -13.54 2.10 0.79
CA PRO A 295 -13.83 3.39 1.40
C PRO A 295 -13.36 3.42 2.86
N TYR A 296 -13.00 4.61 3.34
CA TYR A 296 -12.55 4.79 4.72
C TYR A 296 -13.57 4.27 5.74
N ARG A 297 -14.87 4.45 5.49
CA ARG A 297 -15.95 3.93 6.36
C ARG A 297 -15.81 2.43 6.66
N ALA A 298 -15.34 1.63 5.70
CA ALA A 298 -15.15 0.19 5.88
C ALA A 298 -13.86 -0.15 6.64
N LEU A 299 -12.90 0.79 6.65
CA LEU A 299 -11.63 0.69 7.38
C LEU A 299 -11.68 1.35 8.77
N GLN A 300 -12.71 2.14 9.06
CA GLN A 300 -12.73 3.04 10.21
C GLN A 300 -12.57 2.29 11.54
N SER A 301 -13.27 1.17 11.73
CA SER A 301 -13.16 0.35 12.93
C SER A 301 -11.77 -0.28 13.06
N TYR A 302 -11.21 -0.79 11.96
CA TYR A 302 -9.87 -1.35 11.90
C TYR A 302 -8.81 -0.29 12.24
N ALA A 303 -8.96 0.91 11.69
CA ALA A 303 -8.04 2.02 11.92
C ALA A 303 -8.07 2.50 13.38
N THR A 304 -9.28 2.72 13.92
CA THR A 304 -9.48 3.29 15.26
C THR A 304 -9.18 2.30 16.38
N THR A 305 -9.23 1.00 16.11
CA THR A 305 -8.98 -0.03 17.13
C THR A 305 -7.63 -0.73 16.95
N HIS A 306 -7.34 -1.29 15.78
CA HIS A 306 -6.12 -2.09 15.58
C HIS A 306 -4.93 -1.21 15.22
N LEU A 307 -5.02 -0.40 14.16
CA LEU A 307 -3.88 0.42 13.72
C LEU A 307 -3.46 1.42 14.80
N LEU A 308 -4.43 2.02 15.49
CA LEU A 308 -4.18 2.90 16.62
C LEU A 308 -3.53 2.16 17.81
N ARG A 309 -4.04 0.98 18.19
CA ARG A 309 -3.47 0.17 19.28
C ARG A 309 -2.05 -0.34 18.98
N GLN A 310 -1.75 -0.60 17.71
CA GLN A 310 -0.40 -0.97 17.27
C GLN A 310 0.53 0.23 17.11
N ALA A 311 0.05 1.47 17.27
CA ALA A 311 0.81 2.70 17.08
C ALA A 311 1.47 2.82 15.69
N VAL A 312 0.83 2.24 14.67
CA VAL A 312 1.32 2.22 13.28
C VAL A 312 0.64 3.27 12.40
N LEU A 313 -0.10 4.23 12.98
CA LEU A 313 -0.60 5.42 12.28
C LEU A 313 0.34 6.62 12.48
N PRO A 314 0.56 7.51 11.49
CA PRO A 314 0.04 7.50 10.11
C PRO A 314 0.37 6.24 9.30
N LEU A 315 -0.54 5.86 8.39
CA LEU A 315 -0.40 4.66 7.56
C LEU A 315 0.85 4.75 6.67
N THR A 316 1.72 3.74 6.69
CA THR A 316 2.93 3.72 5.84
C THR A 316 2.60 3.68 4.34
N ALA A 317 1.82 2.69 3.90
CA ALA A 317 1.47 2.55 2.48
C ALA A 317 0.00 2.19 2.26
N LEU A 318 -0.64 2.88 1.33
CA LEU A 318 -1.94 2.52 0.77
C LEU A 318 -1.73 2.01 -0.67
N LEU A 319 -1.89 0.71 -0.87
CA LEU A 319 -1.91 0.09 -2.20
C LEU A 319 -3.37 0.06 -2.66
N HIS A 320 -3.77 1.00 -3.50
CA HIS A 320 -5.18 1.20 -3.87
C HIS A 320 -5.31 1.64 -5.33
N CYS A 321 -6.33 1.18 -6.04
CA CYS A 321 -6.53 1.53 -7.44
C CYS A 321 -6.82 3.04 -7.65
N PHE A 322 -6.28 3.62 -8.71
CA PHE A 322 -6.64 4.98 -9.14
C PHE A 322 -7.93 4.97 -9.96
N ASP A 323 -8.13 3.91 -10.75
CA ASP A 323 -9.23 3.84 -11.69
C ASP A 323 -10.54 3.48 -10.99
N ALA A 324 -11.62 4.11 -11.43
CA ALA A 324 -12.98 3.68 -11.16
C ALA A 324 -13.55 3.10 -12.45
N PRO A 325 -13.70 1.76 -12.59
CA PRO A 325 -14.62 1.23 -13.57
C PRO A 325 -16.00 1.90 -13.43
N ALA A 326 -16.45 2.49 -14.53
CA ALA A 326 -17.81 2.98 -14.69
C ALA A 326 -18.74 1.75 -14.81
N GLN A 327 -18.97 1.04 -13.70
CA GLN A 327 -20.02 0.04 -13.67
C GLN A 327 -21.38 0.75 -13.61
N PRO A 328 -22.35 0.35 -14.46
CA PRO A 328 -23.72 0.81 -14.31
C PRO A 328 -24.22 0.51 -12.90
N TRP A 329 -24.92 1.47 -12.29
CA TRP A 329 -25.40 1.42 -10.91
C TRP A 329 -26.19 0.14 -10.55
N TYR A 330 -26.82 -0.51 -11.54
CA TYR A 330 -27.60 -1.75 -11.35
C TYR A 330 -26.75 -3.04 -11.30
N LEU A 331 -25.46 -2.99 -11.58
CA LEU A 331 -24.55 -4.16 -11.54
C LEU A 331 -23.76 -4.30 -10.24
N GLY A 332 -24.12 -3.55 -9.19
CA GLY A 332 -23.63 -3.83 -7.83
C GLY A 332 -22.47 -2.96 -7.35
N GLY A 333 -22.40 -1.71 -7.79
CA GLY A 333 -21.58 -0.67 -7.16
C GLY A 333 -20.38 -0.21 -7.99
N SER A 334 -20.07 1.07 -7.92
CA SER A 334 -18.89 1.65 -8.55
C SER A 334 -17.68 1.39 -7.65
N SER A 335 -16.68 0.68 -8.17
CA SER A 335 -15.29 0.77 -7.69
C SER A 335 -14.93 2.23 -7.41
N GLY A 336 -14.66 2.56 -6.16
CA GLY A 336 -14.54 3.96 -5.76
C GLY A 336 -13.32 4.70 -6.30
N GLY A 337 -12.41 4.03 -7.02
CA GLY A 337 -11.25 4.60 -7.68
C GLY A 337 -10.56 5.72 -6.91
N MET A 338 -10.15 6.76 -7.63
CA MET A 338 -9.45 7.90 -7.05
C MET A 338 -10.23 8.61 -5.93
N PRO A 339 -11.53 8.98 -6.06
CA PRO A 339 -12.22 9.70 -4.97
C PRO A 339 -12.22 8.95 -3.64
N MET A 340 -12.45 7.64 -3.69
CA MET A 340 -12.45 6.77 -2.51
C MET A 340 -11.03 6.59 -1.95
N GLY A 341 -10.04 6.39 -2.83
CA GLY A 341 -8.65 6.28 -2.43
C GLY A 341 -8.13 7.57 -1.77
N GLN A 342 -8.56 8.73 -2.28
CA GLN A 342 -8.24 10.04 -1.74
C GLN A 342 -8.80 10.23 -0.33
N GLU A 343 -10.09 9.93 -0.13
CA GLU A 343 -10.73 9.97 1.20
C GLU A 343 -9.97 9.07 2.18
N THR A 344 -9.70 7.82 1.79
CA THR A 344 -9.00 6.83 2.60
C THR A 344 -7.57 7.25 2.94
N ALA A 345 -6.79 7.73 1.95
CA ALA A 345 -5.43 8.20 2.13
C ALA A 345 -5.37 9.39 3.10
N SER A 346 -6.23 10.39 2.89
CA SER A 346 -6.29 11.56 3.76
C SER A 346 -6.72 11.19 5.19
N ALA A 347 -7.73 10.34 5.36
CA ALA A 347 -8.25 9.94 6.67
C ALA A 347 -7.24 9.13 7.50
N LEU A 348 -6.49 8.23 6.85
CA LEU A 348 -5.46 7.41 7.51
C LEU A 348 -4.10 8.09 7.63
N GLY A 349 -3.90 9.19 6.91
CA GLY A 349 -2.59 9.82 6.78
C GLY A 349 -1.58 8.93 6.12
N ALA A 350 -1.98 8.32 5.00
CA ALA A 350 -1.07 7.53 4.19
C ALA A 350 0.18 8.35 3.83
N LYS A 351 1.37 7.78 4.04
CA LYS A 351 2.63 8.37 3.61
C LYS A 351 2.82 8.18 2.12
N ALA A 352 2.56 6.97 1.63
CA ALA A 352 2.54 6.67 0.21
C ALA A 352 1.16 6.12 -0.21
N TRP A 353 0.67 6.56 -1.37
CA TRP A 353 -0.43 5.93 -2.09
C TRP A 353 0.08 5.40 -3.42
N ILE A 354 0.21 4.07 -3.51
CA ILE A 354 0.71 3.36 -4.67
C ILE A 354 -0.47 2.77 -5.45
N SER A 355 -0.52 3.04 -6.76
CA SER A 355 -1.57 2.53 -7.64
C SER A 355 -1.56 1.02 -7.70
N CYS A 356 -2.69 0.39 -7.39
CA CYS A 356 -2.96 -0.98 -7.85
C CYS A 356 -3.56 -0.90 -9.24
N HIS A 357 -2.77 -1.17 -10.27
CA HIS A 357 -3.25 -1.20 -11.63
C HIS A 357 -4.09 -2.48 -11.85
N ASP A 358 -5.37 -2.33 -12.21
CA ASP A 358 -6.14 -3.42 -12.83
C ASP A 358 -5.77 -3.35 -14.31
N GLY A 359 -4.91 -4.28 -14.73
CA GLY A 359 -4.43 -4.45 -16.10
C GLY A 359 -5.46 -4.02 -17.12
N GLU A 360 -5.02 -3.31 -18.16
CA GLU A 360 -5.89 -3.12 -19.31
C GLU A 360 -6.24 -4.51 -19.82
N LYS A 361 -7.44 -4.98 -19.44
CA LYS A 361 -8.04 -6.14 -20.08
C LYS A 361 -8.25 -5.64 -21.48
N ASP A 362 -7.34 -6.01 -22.37
CA ASP A 362 -7.51 -5.89 -23.80
C ASP A 362 -8.81 -6.63 -24.12
N VAL A 363 -9.92 -5.89 -24.07
CA VAL A 363 -11.20 -6.33 -24.57
C VAL A 363 -10.95 -6.44 -26.06
N GLY A 364 -10.53 -7.64 -26.47
CA GLY A 364 -9.88 -7.86 -27.74
C GLY A 364 -10.57 -7.10 -28.86
N ARG A 365 -9.79 -6.28 -29.56
CA ARG A 365 -10.13 -5.74 -30.89
C ARG A 365 -10.46 -6.83 -31.92
N GLY A 366 -10.33 -8.11 -31.57
CA GLY A 366 -10.65 -9.27 -32.39
C GLY A 366 -12.13 -9.66 -32.33
N GLY A 367 -12.94 -9.09 -33.23
CA GLY A 367 -13.89 -9.89 -34.01
C GLY A 367 -15.32 -10.13 -33.49
N GLY A 368 -15.72 -9.66 -32.30
CA GLY A 368 -17.05 -9.98 -31.74
C GLY A 368 -17.90 -8.79 -31.28
N GLY A 369 -17.53 -7.56 -31.66
CA GLY A 369 -18.17 -6.31 -31.23
C GLY A 369 -19.57 -6.10 -31.82
N GLY A 370 -20.55 -6.88 -31.37
CA GLY A 370 -21.96 -6.53 -31.51
C GLY A 370 -22.27 -5.21 -30.78
N VAL A 371 -23.42 -4.60 -31.11
CA VAL A 371 -23.91 -3.30 -30.61
C VAL A 371 -23.84 -3.14 -29.07
N VAL A 372 -23.76 -4.25 -28.32
CA VAL A 372 -23.64 -4.29 -26.85
C VAL A 372 -22.29 -3.78 -26.33
N GLY A 373 -21.19 -3.91 -27.08
CA GLY A 373 -19.85 -3.47 -26.63
C GLY A 373 -19.68 -1.96 -26.51
N ARG A 374 -20.56 -1.15 -27.13
CA ARG A 374 -20.53 0.32 -27.04
C ARG A 374 -21.17 0.89 -25.78
N LEU A 375 -21.89 0.07 -25.00
CA LEU A 375 -22.58 0.51 -23.77
C LEU A 375 -21.74 0.31 -22.50
N VAL A 376 -20.58 -0.33 -22.59
CA VAL A 376 -19.64 -0.40 -21.46
C VAL A 376 -19.00 0.98 -21.31
N GLY A 377 -19.38 1.67 -20.24
CA GLY A 377 -18.99 3.06 -19.98
C GLY A 377 -17.48 3.27 -20.06
N LYS A 378 -17.06 4.46 -20.51
CA LYS A 378 -15.66 4.87 -20.55
C LYS A 378 -15.05 4.71 -19.14
N LYS A 379 -14.10 3.79 -18.97
CA LYS A 379 -13.29 3.70 -17.75
C LYS A 379 -12.52 5.01 -17.61
N GLN A 380 -12.77 5.76 -16.53
CA GLN A 380 -11.97 6.95 -16.24
C GLN A 380 -10.64 6.48 -15.67
N ARG A 381 -9.55 6.76 -16.39
CA ARG A 381 -8.19 6.49 -15.93
C ARG A 381 -7.61 7.76 -15.34
N PHE A 382 -6.94 7.62 -14.20
CA PHE A 382 -6.23 8.72 -13.57
C PHE A 382 -4.74 8.40 -13.55
N VAL A 383 -3.92 9.36 -13.95
CA VAL A 383 -2.45 9.25 -13.80
C VAL A 383 -2.02 9.74 -12.42
N ALA A 384 -0.87 9.27 -11.92
CA ALA A 384 -0.36 9.63 -10.59
C ALA A 384 -0.36 11.16 -10.36
N ASP A 385 0.08 11.95 -11.34
CA ASP A 385 0.09 13.42 -11.27
C ASP A 385 -1.30 14.06 -11.13
N GLU A 386 -2.35 13.44 -11.69
CA GLU A 386 -3.73 13.91 -11.53
C GLU A 386 -4.22 13.62 -10.10
N VAL A 387 -3.92 12.42 -9.60
CA VAL A 387 -4.29 12.00 -8.26
C VAL A 387 -3.55 12.84 -7.20
N GLN A 388 -2.26 13.11 -7.39
CA GLN A 388 -1.47 14.00 -6.52
C GLN A 388 -2.08 15.40 -6.49
N ARG A 389 -2.39 15.98 -7.67
CA ARG A 389 -3.04 17.31 -7.74
C ARG A 389 -4.40 17.32 -7.05
N ALA A 390 -5.18 16.25 -7.14
CA ALA A 390 -6.46 16.13 -6.46
C ALA A 390 -6.31 16.10 -4.94
N LEU A 391 -5.32 15.35 -4.42
CA LEU A 391 -4.98 15.35 -2.99
C LEU A 391 -4.56 16.74 -2.51
N ASP A 392 -3.62 17.37 -3.22
CA ASP A 392 -3.10 18.69 -2.87
C ASP A 392 -4.22 19.74 -2.87
N ALA A 393 -5.12 19.69 -3.86
CA ALA A 393 -6.29 20.56 -3.91
C ALA A 393 -7.23 20.35 -2.72
N SER A 394 -7.50 19.09 -2.32
CA SER A 394 -8.34 18.80 -1.15
C SER A 394 -7.71 19.25 0.17
N HIS A 395 -6.38 19.17 0.27
CA HIS A 395 -5.63 19.73 1.40
C HIS A 395 -5.72 21.26 1.43
N ALA A 396 -5.58 21.92 0.27
CA ALA A 396 -5.67 23.38 0.17
C ALA A 396 -7.08 23.90 0.49
N GLN A 397 -8.12 23.17 0.11
CA GLN A 397 -9.52 23.55 0.37
C GLN A 397 -9.96 23.33 1.83
N GLY A 398 -9.10 22.79 2.69
CA GLY A 398 -9.45 22.51 4.09
C GLY A 398 -10.54 21.45 4.25
N MET A 399 -10.92 20.76 3.17
CA MET A 399 -11.84 19.61 3.20
C MET A 399 -11.18 18.37 3.80
N ALA A 400 -9.88 18.45 4.09
CA ALA A 400 -9.15 17.43 4.78
C ALA A 400 -9.68 17.35 6.22
N SER A 401 -10.27 16.19 6.57
CA SER A 401 -10.89 15.81 7.86
C SER A 401 -10.28 16.53 9.08
N PRO A 402 -11.05 16.88 10.15
CA PRO A 402 -10.61 17.65 11.32
C PRO A 402 -9.24 17.26 11.93
N GLY A 403 -8.80 16.02 11.73
CA GLY A 403 -7.44 15.56 12.07
C GLY A 403 -6.29 16.27 11.34
N ASN A 404 -6.53 17.04 10.26
CA ASN A 404 -5.49 17.74 9.52
C ASN A 404 -4.99 19.03 10.20
N LEU A 405 -5.75 19.62 11.12
CA LEU A 405 -5.25 20.77 11.89
C LEU A 405 -4.07 20.38 12.79
N LEU A 406 -4.05 19.13 13.29
CA LEU A 406 -2.92 18.57 14.05
C LEU A 406 -1.69 18.26 13.17
N ARG A 407 -1.85 18.12 11.84
CA ARG A 407 -0.74 17.81 10.94
C ARG A 407 0.16 19.01 10.63
N LYS A 408 -0.41 20.22 10.54
CA LYS A 408 0.36 21.42 10.19
C LYS A 408 1.47 21.76 11.19
N SER A 409 1.30 21.41 12.46
CA SER A 409 2.30 21.64 13.52
C SER A 409 3.34 20.54 13.64
N ALA A 410 3.10 19.35 13.07
CA ALA A 410 3.92 18.15 13.32
C ALA A 410 4.85 17.79 12.15
N GLY A 411 5.14 18.72 11.25
CA GLY A 411 6.03 18.50 10.09
C GLY A 411 5.61 17.32 9.21
N HIS A 412 4.32 16.99 9.17
CA HIS A 412 3.85 15.81 8.46
C HIS A 412 4.00 15.99 6.94
N HIS A 413 4.81 15.13 6.34
CA HIS A 413 4.96 15.02 4.89
C HIS A 413 3.59 14.78 4.21
N PRO A 414 3.33 15.42 3.06
CA PRO A 414 2.16 15.13 2.25
C PRO A 414 2.16 13.67 1.80
N THR A 415 0.98 13.12 1.50
CA THR A 415 0.88 11.79 0.88
C THR A 415 1.50 11.84 -0.50
N GLU A 416 2.48 10.98 -0.75
CA GLU A 416 3.13 10.82 -2.05
C GLU A 416 2.40 9.78 -2.89
N VAL A 417 1.98 10.18 -4.10
CA VAL A 417 1.25 9.32 -5.03
C VAL A 417 2.19 8.73 -6.06
N LEU A 418 2.16 7.40 -6.20
CA LEU A 418 3.08 6.66 -7.05
C LEU A 418 2.33 5.68 -7.95
N ALA A 419 2.78 5.56 -9.19
CA ALA A 419 2.39 4.49 -10.09
C ALA A 419 3.66 3.75 -10.50
N LEU A 420 3.96 2.65 -9.82
CA LEU A 420 5.16 1.87 -10.12
C LEU A 420 4.98 1.15 -11.46
N GLU A 421 6.02 1.16 -12.28
CA GLU A 421 6.11 0.29 -13.45
C GLU A 421 6.50 -1.14 -13.01
N ALA A 422 6.29 -2.12 -13.90
CA ALA A 422 6.73 -3.48 -13.60
C ALA A 422 8.25 -3.54 -13.41
N GLY A 423 8.67 -4.12 -12.29
CA GLY A 423 10.05 -4.19 -11.82
C GLY A 423 10.52 -3.00 -11.00
N GLU A 424 9.78 -1.89 -10.97
CA GLU A 424 10.10 -0.78 -10.09
C GLU A 424 9.86 -1.15 -8.64
N GLU A 425 10.70 -0.60 -7.79
CA GLU A 425 10.63 -0.79 -6.35
C GLU A 425 10.85 0.54 -5.63
N ILE A 426 10.22 0.66 -4.48
CA ILE A 426 10.37 1.80 -3.59
C ILE A 426 10.59 1.31 -2.17
N ALA A 427 11.49 1.97 -1.46
CA ALA A 427 11.69 1.74 -0.04
C ALA A 427 11.11 2.89 0.77
N MET A 428 10.56 2.58 1.94
CA MET A 428 9.96 3.54 2.84
C MET A 428 10.07 3.10 4.28
N THR A 429 10.01 4.05 5.20
CA THR A 429 9.93 3.81 6.64
C THR A 429 8.59 4.28 7.19
N SER A 430 8.40 4.17 8.50
CA SER A 430 7.24 4.77 9.18
C SER A 430 7.18 6.31 9.08
N GLU A 431 8.25 6.96 8.59
CA GLU A 431 8.34 8.41 8.43
C GLU A 431 7.95 8.88 7.02
N GLY A 432 8.18 8.06 5.99
CA GLY A 432 7.92 8.39 4.59
C GLY A 432 8.77 7.56 3.63
N ILE A 433 8.84 8.01 2.39
CA ILE A 433 9.68 7.39 1.37
C ILE A 433 11.15 7.62 1.68
N TRP A 434 11.93 6.55 1.56
CA TRP A 434 13.36 6.58 1.77
C TRP A 434 14.04 6.76 0.42
N GLU A 435 14.22 8.00 0.01
CA GLU A 435 15.09 8.30 -1.12
C GLU A 435 16.53 8.01 -0.72
N GLU A 436 17.19 7.15 -1.49
CA GLU A 436 18.64 6.99 -1.44
C GLU A 436 19.21 8.29 -2.00
N GLU A 437 19.32 9.32 -1.15
CA GLU A 437 20.07 10.51 -1.51
C GLU A 437 21.38 10.03 -2.11
N THR A 438 21.63 10.45 -3.34
CA THR A 438 22.86 10.20 -4.06
C THR A 438 24.00 10.85 -3.27
N LEU A 439 24.47 10.16 -2.23
CA LEU A 439 25.63 10.49 -1.40
C LEU A 439 26.93 10.58 -2.21
N PHE A 440 26.85 10.32 -3.51
CA PHE A 440 27.93 10.41 -4.48
C PHE A 440 27.72 11.50 -5.55
N ALA A 441 26.67 12.32 -5.44
CA ALA A 441 26.37 13.39 -6.40
C ALA A 441 26.53 14.78 -5.77
N ASP A 442 27.70 15.09 -5.22
CA ASP A 442 28.37 16.38 -5.42
C ASP A 442 29.69 16.43 -4.65
N ASP A 443 30.76 15.97 -5.31
CA ASP A 443 32.11 16.49 -5.05
C ASP A 443 32.83 16.79 -6.37
N LYS A 444 32.08 17.33 -7.35
CA LYS A 444 32.61 17.78 -8.65
C LYS A 444 32.48 19.29 -8.86
N GLY A 445 32.43 20.06 -7.78
CA GLY A 445 32.14 21.48 -7.87
C GLY A 445 32.73 22.36 -6.77
N GLY A 446 34.02 22.20 -6.45
CA GLY A 446 34.72 23.25 -5.70
C GLY A 446 35.98 22.78 -5.01
N GLY A 447 37.13 23.04 -5.63
CA GLY A 447 38.42 23.02 -4.94
C GLY A 447 38.37 23.98 -3.74
N GLY A 448 38.18 23.41 -2.56
CA GLY A 448 38.14 24.09 -1.28
C GLY A 448 38.67 23.15 -0.24
N LEU A 449 39.97 22.86 -0.35
CA LEU A 449 40.78 22.13 0.61
C LEU A 449 40.46 22.63 2.02
N LEU A 450 39.65 21.87 2.78
CA LEU A 450 39.56 22.05 4.21
C LEU A 450 40.93 21.72 4.79
N GLY A 451 41.66 22.79 5.11
CA GLY A 451 42.93 22.74 5.79
C GLY A 451 42.78 22.07 7.15
N LEU A 452 43.07 20.77 7.20
CA LEU A 452 43.90 20.27 8.27
C LEU A 452 45.32 20.71 7.93
N GLY A 453 45.73 21.84 8.52
CA GLY A 453 47.03 22.44 8.34
C GLY A 453 48.15 21.54 8.87
N LEU A 454 48.51 20.52 8.10
CA LEU A 454 49.86 19.97 8.10
C LEU A 454 50.56 20.60 6.91
N LYS A 455 51.23 21.72 7.20
CA LYS A 455 52.08 22.42 6.25
C LYS A 455 53.34 21.55 6.03
N MET A 456 53.25 20.59 5.11
CA MET A 456 54.44 19.95 4.54
C MET A 456 55.16 21.05 3.76
N GLY A 457 56.24 21.59 4.36
CA GLY A 457 57.15 22.47 3.65
C GLY A 457 57.96 21.65 2.67
N GLU A 458 57.80 21.92 1.38
CA GLU A 458 58.75 21.49 0.35
C GLU A 458 59.93 22.47 0.37
N ASP A 459 61.15 21.95 0.38
CA ASP A 459 62.37 22.73 0.15
C ASP A 459 62.58 22.96 -1.35
N GLU A 460 63.36 23.98 -1.70
CA GLU A 460 63.56 24.47 -3.09
C GLU A 460 64.21 23.44 -4.06
N GLU A 461 64.46 22.22 -3.61
CA GLU A 461 65.05 21.13 -4.38
C GLU A 461 64.10 19.95 -4.63
N GLY A 462 62.83 20.06 -4.21
CA GLY A 462 61.76 19.14 -4.59
C GLY A 462 61.92 17.73 -4.03
N ARG A 463 62.48 17.56 -2.82
CA ARG A 463 62.58 16.26 -2.16
C ARG A 463 61.54 16.14 -1.05
N ILE A 464 60.67 15.13 -1.16
CA ILE A 464 59.71 14.78 -0.12
C ILE A 464 60.48 14.19 1.08
N VAL A 465 60.65 14.97 2.15
CA VAL A 465 61.24 14.49 3.40
C VAL A 465 60.17 13.70 4.17
N THR A 466 60.29 12.38 4.15
CA THR A 466 59.49 11.48 5.00
C THR A 466 60.07 11.48 6.41
N GLY A 467 59.50 12.27 7.30
CA GLY A 467 59.81 12.21 8.73
C GLY A 467 59.11 11.01 9.38
N ALA A 468 59.87 9.98 9.74
CA ALA A 468 59.40 8.92 10.62
C ALA A 468 59.29 9.46 12.07
N PRO A 469 58.20 9.21 12.81
CA PRO A 469 58.15 9.56 14.22
C PRO A 469 59.01 8.58 15.03
N ALA A 470 59.92 9.12 15.84
CA ALA A 470 60.65 8.38 16.84
C ALA A 470 59.68 7.91 17.94
N LEU A 471 59.56 6.60 18.09
CA LEU A 471 58.98 5.96 19.27
C LEU A 471 60.09 5.83 20.31
N ASP A 472 60.13 6.75 21.27
CA ASP A 472 60.92 6.59 22.48
C ASP A 472 60.16 5.68 23.46
N TRP A 473 60.79 4.56 23.78
CA TRP A 473 60.44 3.71 24.92
C TRP A 473 61.17 4.22 26.15
N TRP A 474 60.42 4.58 27.20
CA TRP A 474 60.84 4.49 28.61
C TRP A 474 59.67 4.02 29.46
#